data_AF-A0ABD0RYZ7-F1
#
_entry.id   AF-A0ABD0RYZ7-F1
#
_cell.length_a   1.000
_cell.length_b   1.000
_cell.length_c   1.000
_cell.angle_alpha   90.00
_cell.angle_beta   90.00
_cell.angle_gamma   90.00
#
_symmetry.space_group_name_H-M   'P 1'
#
loop_
_entity.id
_entity.type
_entity.pdbx_description
1 polymer ?
#
loop_
_entity_poly.entity_id
_entity_poly.type
_entity_poly.pdbx_seq_one_letter_code
_entity_poly.pdbx_strand_id
1 'polypeptide(L)'
;FLRVMSRSMPLFMTLAWMYSVAIIIKGVVYEKEARLKETMRIMGLDNGILWLSWFISSLIPLLISAALLVLILKMGNLLPYSDPGVVYLFLASFAVVTIMQCFLISTLFSRANLAAACGGIIYFTLYLPYVLCVAWQDYVGFGAKVVV
;
A
#
# COMPACT_ATOMS: atom_id res chain seq x y z
N PHE A 1 -23.32 1.34 -14.21
CA PHE A 1 -21.93 1.17 -14.65
C PHE A 1 -20.94 2.01 -13.84
N LEU A 2 -20.98 3.35 -13.92
CA LEU A 2 -20.06 4.25 -13.19
C LEU A 2 -20.00 4.02 -11.66
N ARG A 3 -21.15 3.78 -11.01
CA ARG A 3 -21.23 3.49 -9.56
C ARG A 3 -20.51 2.19 -9.16
N VAL A 4 -20.53 1.19 -10.03
CA VAL A 4 -19.84 -0.09 -9.77
C VAL A 4 -18.34 0.10 -9.97
N MET A 5 -17.95 0.81 -11.03
CA MET A 5 -16.55 1.13 -11.34
C MET A 5 -15.88 1.94 -10.22
N SER A 6 -16.59 2.93 -9.64
CA SER A 6 -16.08 3.72 -8.51
C SER A 6 -15.97 2.91 -7.21
N ARG A 7 -16.89 1.96 -6.97
CA ARG A 7 -16.82 1.06 -5.80
C ARG A 7 -15.67 0.04 -5.91
N SER A 8 -15.35 -0.41 -7.12
CA SER A 8 -14.25 -1.35 -7.39
C SER A 8 -12.86 -0.70 -7.51
N MET A 9 -12.79 0.62 -7.65
CA MET A 9 -11.52 1.35 -7.85
C MET A 9 -10.47 1.06 -6.77
N PRO A 10 -10.81 1.06 -5.46
CA PRO A 10 -9.84 0.75 -4.43
C PRO A 10 -9.29 -0.68 -4.53
N LEU A 11 -10.10 -1.61 -5.08
CA LEU A 11 -9.74 -3.02 -5.24
C LEU A 11 -8.71 -3.18 -6.37
N PHE A 12 -8.89 -2.45 -7.47
CA PHE A 12 -7.88 -2.42 -8.54
C PHE A 12 -6.58 -1.75 -8.09
N MET A 13 -6.66 -0.69 -7.27
CA MET A 13 -5.48 -0.02 -6.72
C MET A 13 -4.71 -0.94 -5.77
N THR A 14 -5.39 -1.68 -4.89
CA THR A 14 -4.71 -2.62 -3.98
C THR A 14 -4.05 -3.76 -4.74
N LEU A 15 -4.71 -4.32 -5.76
CA LEU A 15 -4.12 -5.35 -6.60
C LEU A 15 -2.92 -4.84 -7.40
N ALA A 16 -2.99 -3.62 -7.94
CA ALA A 16 -1.90 -3.03 -8.73
C ALA A 16 -0.59 -2.90 -7.94
N TRP A 17 -0.68 -2.61 -6.64
CA TRP A 17 0.51 -2.42 -5.79
C TRP A 17 0.84 -3.63 -4.90
N MET A 18 0.07 -4.71 -4.98
CA MET A 18 0.31 -5.94 -4.21
C MET A 18 1.73 -6.48 -4.41
N TYR A 19 2.22 -6.47 -5.66
CA TYR A 19 3.58 -6.91 -5.98
C TYR A 19 4.65 -6.00 -5.37
N SER A 20 4.47 -4.68 -5.48
CA SER A 20 5.38 -3.68 -4.88
C SER A 20 5.45 -3.83 -3.36
N VAL A 21 4.31 -4.04 -2.71
CA VAL A 21 4.20 -4.32 -1.26
C VAL A 21 5.00 -5.56 -0.87
N ALA A 22 4.84 -6.67 -1.61
CA ALA A 22 5.57 -7.90 -1.33
C ALA A 22 7.10 -7.73 -1.44
N ILE A 23 7.57 -6.97 -2.43
CA ILE A 23 9.01 -6.68 -2.59
C ILE A 23 9.53 -5.81 -1.45
N ILE A 24 8.81 -4.75 -1.06
CA ILE A 24 9.23 -3.86 0.03
C ILE A 24 9.38 -4.67 1.32
N ILE A 25 8.38 -5.47 1.68
CA ILE A 25 8.42 -6.33 2.87
C ILE A 25 9.58 -7.32 2.78
N LYS A 26 9.74 -7.98 1.62
CA LYS A 26 10.85 -8.92 1.40
C LYS A 26 12.20 -8.26 1.58
N GLY A 27 12.40 -7.06 1.02
CA GLY A 27 13.65 -6.30 1.10
C GLY A 27 14.01 -5.95 2.53
N VAL A 28 13.06 -5.39 3.29
CA VAL A 28 13.28 -5.00 4.69
C VAL A 28 13.60 -6.22 5.57
N VAL A 29 12.90 -7.34 5.38
CA VAL A 29 13.13 -8.57 6.16
C VAL A 29 14.41 -9.27 5.70
N TYR A 30 14.78 -9.19 4.43
CA TYR A 30 16.05 -9.73 3.93
C TYR A 30 17.25 -9.02 4.54
N GLU A 31 17.20 -7.68 4.64
CA GLU A 31 18.25 -6.91 5.31
C GLU A 31 18.37 -7.27 6.81
N LYS A 32 17.24 -7.55 7.46
CA LYS A 32 17.17 -8.05 8.84
C LYS A 32 17.75 -9.47 8.95
N GLU A 33 17.43 -10.36 8.01
CA GLU A 33 17.90 -11.76 7.98
C GLU A 33 19.42 -11.84 7.77
N ALA A 34 19.96 -11.01 6.88
CA ALA A 34 21.40 -10.92 6.63
C ALA A 34 22.17 -10.13 7.71
N ARG A 35 21.49 -9.65 8.77
CA ARG A 35 22.03 -8.80 9.85
C ARG A 35 22.73 -7.53 9.36
N LEU A 36 22.41 -7.05 8.16
CA LEU A 36 23.03 -5.86 7.57
C LEU A 36 22.72 -4.60 8.40
N LYS A 37 21.55 -4.56 9.05
CA LYS A 37 21.19 -3.50 10.00
C LYS A 37 22.16 -3.41 11.18
N GLU A 38 22.63 -4.55 11.70
CA GLU A 38 23.60 -4.57 12.81
C GLU A 38 24.98 -4.10 12.34
N THR A 39 25.41 -4.53 11.15
CA THR A 39 26.65 -4.07 10.53
C THR A 39 26.65 -2.55 10.31
N MET A 40 25.56 -1.99 9.79
CA MET A 40 25.42 -0.55 9.59
C MET A 40 25.39 0.22 10.91
N ARG A 41 24.80 -0.36 11.96
CA ARG A 41 24.82 0.23 13.30
C ARG A 41 26.23 0.26 13.90
N ILE A 42 27.05 -0.76 13.67
CA ILE A 42 28.47 -0.77 14.08
C ILE A 42 29.26 0.32 13.35
N MET A 43 28.89 0.67 12.12
CA MET A 43 29.46 1.80 11.37
C MET A 43 28.98 3.18 11.86
N GLY A 44 28.16 3.24 12.90
CA GLY A 44 27.71 4.49 13.53
C GLY A 44 26.40 5.06 12.97
N LEU A 45 25.64 4.29 12.18
CA LEU A 45 24.34 4.72 11.67
C LEU A 45 23.23 4.50 12.71
N ASP A 46 22.35 5.48 12.88
CA ASP A 46 21.17 5.38 13.73
C ASP A 46 20.06 4.55 13.06
N ASN A 47 19.28 3.83 13.87
CA ASN A 47 18.13 3.05 13.40
C ASN A 47 17.08 3.93 12.69
N GLY A 48 16.89 5.17 13.13
CA GLY A 48 15.96 6.11 12.49
C GLY A 48 16.32 6.39 11.03
N ILE A 49 17.61 6.52 10.75
CA ILE A 49 18.13 6.77 9.39
C ILE A 49 17.90 5.56 8.49
N LEU A 50 18.04 4.34 9.02
CA LEU A 50 17.75 3.11 8.26
C LEU A 50 16.28 3.02 7.86
N TRP A 51 15.36 3.30 8.79
CA TRP A 51 13.93 3.32 8.48
C TRP A 51 13.57 4.42 7.48
N LEU A 52 14.18 5.61 7.62
CA LEU A 52 13.96 6.73 6.72
C LEU A 52 14.53 6.45 5.32
N SER A 53 15.68 5.78 5.21
CA SER A 53 16.25 5.32 3.95
C SER A 53 15.30 4.37 3.21
N TRP A 54 14.78 3.36 3.90
CA TRP A 54 13.77 2.45 3.35
C TRP A 54 12.48 3.19 2.96
N PHE A 55 12.06 4.18 3.74
CA PHE A 55 10.88 4.99 3.45
C PHE A 55 11.06 5.76 2.14
N ILE A 56 12.15 6.50 1.99
CA ILE A 56 12.42 7.28 0.77
C ILE A 56 12.61 6.36 -0.44
N SER A 57 13.39 5.28 -0.29
CA SER A 57 13.67 4.33 -1.36
C SER A 57 12.41 3.63 -1.88
N SER A 58 11.43 3.37 -1.01
CA SER A 58 10.14 2.80 -1.40
C SER A 58 9.13 3.85 -1.89
N LEU A 59 9.17 5.07 -1.37
CA LEU A 59 8.24 6.14 -1.74
C LEU A 59 8.44 6.61 -3.19
N ILE A 60 9.69 6.80 -3.64
CA ILE A 60 10.01 7.26 -4.99
C ILE A 60 9.38 6.39 -6.09
N PRO A 61 9.59 5.05 -6.15
CA PRO A 61 9.00 4.21 -7.19
C PRO A 61 7.48 4.16 -7.09
N LEU A 62 6.90 4.23 -5.89
CA LEU A 62 5.45 4.27 -5.70
C LEU A 62 4.86 5.58 -6.24
N LEU A 63 5.49 6.73 -6.01
CA LEU A 63 5.06 8.02 -6.57
C LEU A 63 5.16 8.05 -8.11
N ILE A 64 6.23 7.49 -8.68
CA ILE A 64 6.36 7.35 -10.13
C ILE A 64 5.23 6.45 -10.68
N SER A 65 4.95 5.33 -10.03
CA SER A 65 3.86 4.43 -10.43
C SER A 65 2.49 5.10 -10.32
N ALA A 66 2.27 5.94 -9.29
CA ALA A 66 1.05 6.71 -9.10
C ALA A 66 0.88 7.76 -10.19
N ALA A 67 1.94 8.47 -10.57
CA ALA A 67 1.91 9.43 -11.68
C ALA A 67 1.55 8.74 -13.01
N LEU A 68 2.15 7.58 -13.29
CA LEU A 68 1.81 6.78 -14.48
C LEU A 68 0.35 6.32 -14.47
N LEU A 69 -0.16 5.85 -13.33
CA LEU A 69 -1.57 5.48 -13.18
C LEU A 69 -2.50 6.67 -13.46
N VAL A 70 -2.20 7.85 -12.93
CA VAL A 70 -3.00 9.07 -13.17
C VAL A 70 -2.99 9.45 -14.65
N LEU A 71 -1.85 9.35 -15.32
CA LEU A 71 -1.75 9.60 -16.77
C LEU A 71 -2.62 8.62 -17.56
N ILE A 72 -2.57 7.32 -17.27
CA ILE A 72 -3.40 6.30 -17.92
C ILE A 72 -4.89 6.56 -17.65
N LEU A 73 -5.26 6.90 -16.42
CA LEU A 73 -6.63 7.24 -16.03
C LEU A 73 -7.16 8.46 -16.79
N LYS A 74 -6.31 9.47 -17.00
CA LYS A 74 -6.67 10.67 -17.76
C LYS A 74 -6.79 10.40 -19.25
N MET A 75 -5.85 9.65 -19.84
CA MET A 75 -5.90 9.27 -21.26
C MET A 75 -7.05 8.30 -21.56
N GLY A 76 -7.37 7.40 -20.63
CA GLY A 76 -8.48 6.45 -20.74
C GLY A 76 -9.86 7.08 -20.54
N ASN A 77 -9.94 8.38 -20.28
CA ASN A 77 -11.18 9.13 -20.05
C ASN A 77 -12.12 8.49 -19.00
N LEU A 78 -11.54 7.81 -18.01
CA LEU A 78 -12.27 7.06 -16.98
C LEU A 78 -12.88 7.98 -15.91
N LEU A 79 -12.24 9.13 -15.68
CA LEU A 79 -12.67 10.19 -14.76
C LEU A 79 -12.63 11.56 -15.47
N PRO A 80 -13.56 11.85 -16.39
CA PRO A 80 -13.54 13.08 -17.19
C PRO A 80 -13.65 14.36 -16.36
N TYR A 81 -14.32 14.29 -15.19
CA TYR A 81 -14.64 15.44 -14.34
C TYR A 81 -13.69 15.68 -13.18
N SER A 82 -12.72 14.79 -12.92
CA SER A 82 -11.81 14.92 -11.77
C SER A 82 -10.50 15.59 -12.17
N ASP A 83 -10.05 16.53 -11.32
CA ASP A 83 -8.74 17.14 -11.47
C ASP A 83 -7.62 16.11 -11.23
N PRO A 84 -6.69 15.93 -12.17
CA PRO A 84 -5.64 14.90 -12.08
C PRO A 84 -4.72 15.11 -10.87
N GLY A 85 -4.54 16.35 -10.42
CA GLY A 85 -3.76 16.67 -9.22
C GLY A 85 -4.36 16.08 -7.93
N VAL A 86 -5.69 16.10 -7.80
CA VAL A 86 -6.37 15.54 -6.62
C VAL A 86 -6.25 14.01 -6.61
N VAL A 87 -6.40 13.37 -7.77
CA VAL A 87 -6.23 11.91 -7.90
C VAL A 87 -4.79 11.50 -7.59
N TYR A 88 -3.81 12.29 -8.03
CA TYR A 88 -2.40 12.06 -7.69
C TYR A 88 -2.14 12.19 -6.19
N LEU A 89 -2.64 13.25 -5.54
CA LEU A 89 -2.51 13.43 -4.10
C LEU A 89 -3.16 12.30 -3.30
N PHE A 90 -4.33 11.82 -3.76
CA PHE A 90 -5.02 10.68 -3.16
C PHE A 90 -4.20 9.38 -3.29
N LEU A 91 -3.62 9.11 -4.47
CA LEU A 91 -2.75 7.95 -4.65
C LEU A 91 -1.44 8.07 -3.86
N ALA A 92 -0.88 9.28 -3.76
CA ALA A 92 0.33 9.54 -2.98
C ALA A 92 0.11 9.31 -1.48
N SER A 93 -1.01 9.79 -0.92
CA SER A 93 -1.34 9.52 0.49
C SER A 93 -1.61 8.03 0.73
N PHE A 94 -2.27 7.36 -0.22
CA PHE A 94 -2.46 5.90 -0.16
C PHE A 94 -1.13 5.15 -0.19
N ALA A 95 -0.16 5.58 -1.00
CA ALA A 95 1.18 5.01 -1.03
C ALA A 95 1.90 5.17 0.31
N VAL A 96 1.84 6.34 0.96
CA VAL A 96 2.45 6.58 2.28
C VAL A 96 1.88 5.63 3.33
N VAL A 97 0.54 5.50 3.41
CA VAL A 97 -0.11 4.59 4.36
C VAL A 97 0.27 3.14 4.08
N THR A 98 0.32 2.75 2.81
CA THR A 98 0.72 1.40 2.39
C THR A 98 2.14 1.07 2.81
N ILE A 99 3.10 2.01 2.65
CA ILE A 99 4.49 1.82 3.10
C ILE A 99 4.55 1.64 4.62
N MET A 100 3.83 2.46 5.38
CA MET A 100 3.79 2.33 6.85
C MET A 100 3.21 0.98 7.28
N GLN A 101 2.17 0.50 6.60
CA GLN A 101 1.62 -0.84 6.81
C GLN A 101 2.66 -1.94 6.48
N CYS A 102 3.41 -1.79 5.39
CA CYS A 102 4.49 -2.73 5.03
C CYS A 102 5.56 -2.78 6.13
N PHE A 103 5.97 -1.63 6.66
CA PHE A 103 6.93 -1.57 7.76
C PHE A 103 6.41 -2.23 9.02
N LEU A 104 5.16 -1.96 9.41
CA LEU A 104 4.51 -2.64 10.53
C LEU A 104 4.58 -4.17 10.36
N ILE A 105 4.16 -4.69 9.21
CA ILE A 105 4.16 -6.13 8.93
C ILE A 105 5.59 -6.68 8.95
N SER A 106 6.56 -5.98 8.37
CA SER A 106 7.95 -6.42 8.29
C SER A 106 8.61 -6.63 9.66
N THR A 107 8.16 -5.91 10.69
CA THR A 107 8.72 -6.07 12.05
C THR A 107 8.42 -7.43 12.67
N LEU A 108 7.27 -8.03 12.31
CA LEU A 108 6.76 -9.28 12.86
C LEU A 108 7.47 -10.53 12.32
N PHE A 109 8.16 -10.42 11.17
CA PHE A 109 8.80 -11.54 10.51
C PHE A 109 10.33 -11.51 10.62
N SER A 110 10.94 -12.70 10.51
CA SER A 110 12.39 -12.91 10.56
C SER A 110 12.96 -13.58 9.30
N ARG A 111 12.12 -14.08 8.40
CA ARG A 111 12.51 -14.77 7.16
C ARG A 111 11.91 -14.07 5.94
N ALA A 112 12.75 -13.69 4.97
CA ALA A 112 12.33 -12.81 3.86
C ALA A 112 11.28 -13.45 2.95
N ASN A 113 11.46 -14.71 2.54
CA ASN A 113 10.54 -15.38 1.62
C ASN A 113 9.16 -15.64 2.26
N LEU A 114 9.13 -15.97 3.56
CA LEU A 114 7.88 -16.15 4.30
C LEU A 114 7.18 -14.80 4.49
N ALA A 115 7.92 -13.75 4.84
CA ALA A 115 7.37 -12.41 4.97
C ALA A 115 6.78 -11.87 3.66
N ALA A 116 7.40 -12.17 2.51
CA ALA A 116 6.88 -11.77 1.21
C ALA A 116 5.52 -12.44 0.90
N ALA A 117 5.42 -13.75 1.13
CA ALA A 117 4.20 -14.51 0.90
C ALA A 117 3.09 -14.10 1.89
N CYS A 118 3.40 -14.07 3.19
CA CYS A 118 2.44 -13.69 4.22
C CYS A 118 2.08 -12.20 4.13
N GLY A 119 3.00 -11.32 3.76
CA GLY A 119 2.77 -9.88 3.63
C GLY A 119 1.72 -9.55 2.58
N GLY A 120 1.76 -10.21 1.42
CA GLY A 120 0.71 -10.08 0.40
C GLY A 120 -0.67 -10.56 0.89
N ILE A 121 -0.70 -11.69 1.62
CA ILE A 121 -1.95 -12.23 2.19
C ILE A 121 -2.52 -11.30 3.27
N ILE A 122 -1.67 -10.77 4.16
CA ILE A 122 -2.07 -9.85 5.22
C ILE A 122 -2.59 -8.55 4.61
N TYR A 123 -1.91 -8.02 3.59
CA TYR A 123 -2.35 -6.84 2.85
C TYR A 123 -3.73 -7.05 2.20
N PHE A 124 -3.95 -8.20 1.58
CA PHE A 124 -5.26 -8.55 1.00
C PHE A 124 -6.34 -8.73 2.07
N THR A 125 -6.02 -9.42 3.17
CA THR A 125 -6.95 -9.64 4.29
C THR A 125 -7.36 -8.33 4.96
N LEU A 126 -6.44 -7.38 5.12
CA LEU A 126 -6.74 -6.05 5.67
C LEU A 126 -7.66 -5.22 4.77
N TYR A 127 -7.76 -5.57 3.49
CA TYR A 127 -8.69 -4.95 2.55
C TYR A 127 -10.08 -5.62 2.52
N LEU A 128 -10.21 -6.88 2.94
CA LEU A 128 -11.49 -7.61 2.98
C LEU A 128 -12.61 -6.91 3.78
N PRO A 129 -12.37 -6.24 4.92
CA PRO A 129 -13.42 -5.52 5.65
C PRO A 129 -14.14 -4.50 4.79
N TYR A 130 -13.42 -3.77 3.93
CA TYR A 130 -14.04 -2.81 3.01
C TYR A 130 -14.95 -3.50 2.00
N VAL A 131 -14.52 -4.63 1.42
CA VAL A 131 -15.32 -5.41 0.47
C VAL A 131 -16.59 -5.94 1.14
N LEU A 132 -16.47 -6.46 2.36
CA LEU A 132 -17.60 -6.96 3.14
C LEU A 132 -18.57 -5.83 3.49
N CYS A 133 -18.08 -4.67 3.93
CA CYS A 133 -18.91 -3.50 4.21
C CYS A 133 -19.69 -3.02 2.97
N VAL A 134 -19.03 -2.96 1.81
CA VAL A 134 -19.71 -2.58 0.55
C VAL A 134 -20.76 -3.62 0.14
N ALA A 135 -20.49 -4.92 0.31
CA ALA A 135 -21.44 -5.99 0.00
C ALA A 135 -22.64 -6.02 0.96
N TRP A 136 -22.42 -5.68 2.23
CA TRP A 136 -23.46 -5.65 3.27
C TRP A 136 -24.18 -4.31 3.36
N GLN A 137 -23.73 -3.28 2.64
CA GLN A 137 -24.33 -1.94 2.65
C GLN A 137 -25.83 -1.94 2.29
N ASP A 138 -26.29 -2.92 1.51
CA ASP A 138 -27.69 -3.04 1.10
C ASP A 138 -28.58 -3.74 2.17
N TYR A 139 -27.98 -4.46 3.13
CA TYR A 139 -28.68 -5.20 4.18
C TYR A 139 -28.62 -4.54 5.57
N VAL A 140 -27.74 -3.55 5.76
CA VAL A 140 -27.50 -2.91 7.06
C VAL A 140 -28.39 -1.66 7.26
N GLY A 141 -29.09 -1.61 8.39
CA GLY A 141 -29.98 -0.50 8.77
C GLY A 141 -29.26 0.83 9.02
N PHE A 142 -29.99 1.96 8.91
CA PHE A 142 -29.44 3.32 8.87
C PHE A 142 -28.50 3.67 10.04
N GLY A 143 -28.75 3.13 11.24
CA GLY A 143 -27.88 3.37 12.41
C GLY A 143 -26.46 2.81 12.28
N ALA A 144 -26.29 1.66 11.62
CA ALA A 144 -24.98 1.07 11.37
C ALA A 144 -24.28 1.65 10.13
N LYS A 145 -25.00 2.38 9.26
CA LYS A 145 -24.42 3.18 8.16
C LYS A 145 -23.76 4.48 8.62
N VAL A 146 -24.05 4.95 9.83
CA VAL A 146 -23.49 6.19 10.39
C VAL A 146 -22.20 5.91 11.19
N VAL A 147 -22.01 4.67 11.64
CA VAL A 147 -20.86 4.24 12.45
C VAL A 147 -19.70 3.70 11.60
N VAL A 148 -19.96 3.34 10.34
CA VAL A 148 -18.97 2.89 9.33
C VAL A 148 -18.70 4.03 8.36
#